data_AF-A0A8T3BPX1-F1
#
_entry.id   AF-A0A8T3BPX1-F1
#
_cell.length_a   1.000
_cell.length_b   1.000
_cell.length_c   1.000
_cell.angle_alpha   90.00
_cell.angle_beta   90.00
_cell.angle_gamma   90.00
#
_symmetry.space_group_name_H-M   'P 1'
#
loop_
_entity.id
_entity.type
_entity.pdbx_description
1 polymer ?
#
loop_
_entity_poly.entity_id
_entity_poly.type
_entity_poly.pdbx_seq_one_letter_code
_entity_poly.pdbx_strand_id
1 'polypeptide(L)'
;MATQPCFYPLLYRPDQPSGLRFMTLTPTTIARMYHSTANLLPDGVFTGVFIAGSEQPPPLIVVAPEKVGYGETFNVEVSVELPVVGIIDVNLASAPFSTHSFSQGQRLVKLEVSAAVEQSGEDGRHFYRISCTAPPDGRVAPPGYYMAFAVNQGVPSVAKWVQLVL
;
A
#
# COMPACT_ATOMS: atom_id res chain seq x y z
N MET A 1 5.23 -4.26 -35.25
CA MET A 1 4.18 -4.88 -34.40
C MET A 1 4.87 -5.81 -33.41
N ALA A 2 4.52 -5.79 -32.13
CA ALA A 2 5.13 -6.69 -31.15
C ALA A 2 4.47 -8.08 -31.26
N THR A 3 5.26 -9.14 -31.43
CA THR A 3 4.77 -10.49 -31.82
C THR A 3 5.07 -11.59 -30.81
N GLN A 4 5.70 -11.26 -29.68
CA GLN A 4 6.06 -12.23 -28.63
C GLN A 4 5.59 -11.71 -27.25
N PRO A 5 4.32 -11.91 -26.88
CA PRO A 5 3.79 -11.42 -25.61
C PRO A 5 4.30 -12.24 -24.42
N CYS A 6 4.65 -11.55 -23.32
CA CYS A 6 4.88 -12.20 -22.03
C CYS A 6 3.56 -12.23 -21.26
N PHE A 7 3.01 -13.42 -21.04
CA PHE A 7 1.75 -13.60 -20.31
C PHE A 7 1.91 -13.72 -18.80
N TYR A 8 3.14 -13.93 -18.33
CA TYR A 8 3.47 -14.17 -16.93
C TYR A 8 3.97 -12.88 -16.27
N PRO A 9 3.20 -12.28 -15.36
CA PRO A 9 3.69 -11.16 -14.57
C PRO A 9 4.79 -11.62 -13.59
N LEU A 10 5.71 -10.73 -13.26
CA LEU A 10 6.75 -10.97 -12.25
C LEU A 10 6.56 -10.02 -11.08
N LEU A 11 6.59 -10.56 -9.86
CA LEU A 11 6.67 -9.79 -8.62
C LEU A 11 8.13 -9.68 -8.20
N TYR A 12 8.61 -8.44 -8.03
CA TYR A 12 9.93 -8.16 -7.47
C TYR A 12 9.84 -7.90 -5.96
N ARG A 13 10.62 -8.64 -5.17
CA ARG A 13 10.70 -8.57 -3.70
C ARG A 13 12.09 -8.09 -3.29
N PRO A 14 12.29 -6.79 -3.02
CA PRO A 14 13.62 -6.20 -2.82
C PRO A 14 14.36 -6.78 -1.61
N ASP A 15 13.64 -7.19 -0.58
CA ASP A 15 14.21 -7.66 0.70
C ASP A 15 14.70 -9.12 0.66
N GLN A 16 14.42 -9.84 -0.43
CA GLN A 16 14.83 -11.23 -0.58
C GLN A 16 16.29 -11.35 -1.06
N PRO A 17 16.99 -12.44 -0.74
CA PRO A 17 18.32 -12.72 -1.27
C PRO A 17 18.35 -12.72 -2.81
N SER A 18 19.53 -12.43 -3.37
CA SER A 18 19.74 -12.53 -4.82
C SER A 18 19.36 -13.92 -5.32
N GLY A 19 18.61 -13.98 -6.44
CA GLY A 19 18.05 -15.22 -6.97
C GLY A 19 16.62 -15.55 -6.49
N LEU A 20 16.16 -14.96 -5.37
CA LEU A 20 14.79 -15.17 -4.84
C LEU A 20 13.89 -13.93 -4.96
N ARG A 21 14.42 -12.85 -5.54
CA ARG A 21 13.73 -11.56 -5.66
C ARG A 21 12.61 -11.58 -6.69
N PHE A 22 12.67 -12.43 -7.69
CA PHE A 22 11.60 -12.54 -8.69
C PHE A 22 10.72 -13.75 -8.42
N MET A 23 9.41 -13.53 -8.41
CA MET A 23 8.41 -14.58 -8.33
C MET A 23 7.47 -14.46 -9.52
N THR A 24 7.27 -15.58 -10.23
CA THR A 24 6.31 -15.66 -11.33
C THR A 24 4.90 -15.73 -10.78
N LEU A 25 4.01 -14.91 -11.34
CA LEU A 25 2.61 -14.80 -10.96
C LEU A 25 1.70 -15.56 -11.93
N THR A 26 0.43 -15.71 -11.55
CA THR A 26 -0.59 -16.35 -12.39
C THR A 26 -0.66 -15.66 -13.76
N PRO A 27 -0.56 -16.41 -14.86
CA PRO A 27 -0.58 -15.82 -16.20
C PRO A 27 -1.95 -15.27 -16.57
N THR A 28 -1.97 -14.33 -17.51
CA THR A 28 -3.20 -13.81 -18.12
C THR A 28 -3.33 -14.29 -19.56
N THR A 29 -4.55 -14.37 -20.10
CA THR A 29 -4.78 -14.69 -21.52
C THR A 29 -4.74 -13.46 -22.43
N ILE A 30 -4.67 -12.25 -21.86
CA ILE A 30 -4.71 -10.98 -22.60
C ILE A 30 -3.29 -10.43 -22.71
N ALA A 31 -2.76 -10.34 -23.92
CA ALA A 31 -1.46 -9.74 -24.15
C ALA A 31 -1.51 -8.22 -23.89
N ARG A 32 -0.70 -7.74 -22.94
CA ARG A 32 -0.50 -6.29 -22.69
C ARG A 32 0.86 -5.86 -23.25
N MET A 33 0.82 -5.15 -24.38
CA MET A 33 2.01 -4.74 -25.15
C MET A 33 2.07 -3.21 -25.24
N TYR A 34 2.55 -2.68 -26.37
CA TYR A 34 2.53 -1.26 -26.68
C TYR A 34 1.14 -0.64 -26.43
N HIS A 35 1.11 0.55 -25.82
CA HIS A 35 -0.10 1.24 -25.32
C HIS A 35 -0.83 0.59 -24.14
N SER A 36 -0.25 -0.41 -23.47
CA SER A 36 -0.77 -0.84 -22.18
C SER A 36 -0.36 0.09 -21.03
N THR A 37 -1.17 0.11 -19.98
CA THR A 37 -0.94 0.83 -18.73
C THR A 37 -1.34 -0.05 -17.54
N ALA A 38 -0.81 0.25 -16.35
CA ALA A 38 -1.19 -0.37 -15.09
C ALA A 38 -1.06 0.67 -13.98
N ASN A 39 -2.06 0.74 -13.09
CA ASN A 39 -2.11 1.71 -11.98
C ASN A 39 -2.54 1.00 -10.70
N LEU A 40 -2.07 1.52 -9.55
CA LEU A 40 -2.53 1.09 -8.23
C LEU A 40 -3.93 1.66 -7.97
N LEU A 41 -4.86 0.81 -7.54
CA LEU A 41 -6.21 1.21 -7.16
C LEU A 41 -6.35 1.35 -5.64
N PRO A 42 -7.33 2.13 -5.15
CA PRO A 42 -7.56 2.33 -3.72
C PRO A 42 -7.94 1.07 -2.95
N ASP A 43 -8.49 0.03 -3.59
CA ASP A 43 -8.81 -1.26 -2.95
C ASP A 43 -7.58 -2.14 -2.72
N GLY A 44 -6.38 -1.65 -3.05
CA GLY A 44 -5.14 -2.43 -2.98
C GLY A 44 -5.01 -3.44 -4.12
N VAL A 45 -6.00 -3.52 -5.02
CA VAL A 45 -5.98 -4.40 -6.17
C VAL A 45 -5.25 -3.68 -7.30
N PHE A 46 -3.99 -4.05 -7.49
CA PHE A 46 -3.40 -3.91 -8.81
C PHE A 46 -4.16 -4.86 -9.75
N THR A 47 -4.41 -4.45 -10.98
CA THR A 47 -4.52 -5.42 -12.08
C THR A 47 -3.13 -6.05 -12.31
N GLY A 48 -2.67 -6.86 -11.35
CA GLY A 48 -1.29 -7.32 -11.21
C GLY A 48 -0.80 -7.47 -9.76
N VAL A 49 -1.51 -8.27 -8.96
CA VAL A 49 -1.02 -9.03 -7.79
C VAL A 49 -0.33 -8.26 -6.65
N PHE A 50 -1.08 -8.06 -5.57
CA PHE A 50 -0.60 -8.40 -4.23
C PHE A 50 -1.01 -9.86 -3.96
N ILE A 51 -0.06 -10.74 -3.65
CA ILE A 51 -0.39 -12.06 -3.09
C ILE A 51 -0.68 -11.80 -1.60
N ALA A 52 -1.95 -11.57 -1.27
CA ALA A 52 -2.43 -11.83 0.09
C ALA A 52 -2.44 -13.35 0.28
N GLY A 53 -1.30 -13.90 0.69
CA GLY A 53 -1.13 -15.32 1.01
C GLY A 53 -1.50 -15.65 2.45
N SER A 54 -2.32 -14.82 3.10
CA SER A 54 -2.71 -15.01 4.50
C SER A 54 -4.21 -15.27 4.57
N GLU A 55 -4.62 -16.25 5.37
CA GLU A 55 -6.03 -16.51 5.70
C GLU A 55 -6.66 -15.42 6.59
N GLN A 56 -5.94 -14.32 6.87
CA GLN A 56 -6.43 -13.21 7.66
C GLN A 56 -7.23 -12.20 6.82
N PRO A 57 -8.42 -11.78 7.28
CA PRO A 57 -9.19 -10.69 6.68
C PRO A 57 -8.39 -9.38 6.62
N PRO A 58 -8.59 -8.54 5.58
CA PRO A 58 -7.88 -7.28 5.47
C PRO A 58 -8.24 -6.33 6.62
N PRO A 59 -7.27 -5.53 7.12
CA PRO A 59 -7.56 -4.50 8.11
C PRO A 59 -8.46 -3.42 7.51
N LEU A 60 -9.29 -2.80 8.35
CA LEU A 60 -10.12 -1.65 7.99
C LEU A 60 -9.57 -0.39 8.64
N ILE A 61 -9.21 0.63 7.85
CA ILE A 61 -8.91 1.96 8.40
C ILE A 61 -10.22 2.64 8.79
N VAL A 62 -10.40 2.85 10.09
CA VAL A 62 -11.57 3.51 10.68
C VAL A 62 -11.35 5.01 10.79
N VAL A 63 -10.15 5.42 11.24
CA VAL A 63 -9.77 6.82 11.40
C VAL A 63 -8.44 7.07 10.70
N ALA A 64 -8.42 8.11 9.87
CA ALA A 64 -7.20 8.67 9.29
C ALA A 64 -7.39 10.17 9.08
N PRO A 65 -6.35 11.00 9.22
CA PRO A 65 -6.43 12.43 8.96
C PRO A 65 -6.66 12.71 7.47
N GLU A 66 -7.45 13.74 7.15
CA GLU A 66 -7.62 14.17 5.75
C GLU A 66 -6.40 14.94 5.23
N LYS A 67 -5.70 15.65 6.11
CA LYS A 67 -4.53 16.47 5.81
C LYS A 67 -3.44 16.23 6.83
N VAL A 68 -2.20 16.16 6.36
CA VAL A 68 -1.02 15.94 7.19
C VAL A 68 0.11 16.88 6.74
N GLY A 69 0.69 17.62 7.68
CA GLY A 69 1.90 18.43 7.52
C GLY A 69 3.17 17.59 7.57
N TYR A 70 4.25 18.08 6.96
CA TYR A 70 5.54 17.37 6.97
C TYR A 70 6.15 17.30 8.38
N GLY A 71 6.78 16.17 8.70
CA GLY A 71 7.47 15.92 9.97
C GLY A 71 6.58 15.81 11.21
N GLU A 72 5.27 15.98 11.08
CA GLU A 72 4.34 15.84 12.20
C GLU A 72 3.99 14.37 12.49
N THR A 73 3.55 14.11 13.71
CA THR A 73 2.99 12.81 14.08
C THR A 73 1.48 12.85 14.02
N PHE A 74 0.86 11.83 13.42
CA PHE A 74 -0.58 11.67 13.33
C PHE A 74 -1.00 10.24 13.68
N ASN A 75 -2.26 10.05 14.05
CA ASN A 75 -2.78 8.73 14.41
C ASN A 75 -3.64 8.15 13.29
N VAL A 76 -3.49 6.84 13.08
CA VAL A 76 -4.38 6.02 12.25
C VAL A 76 -4.99 4.97 13.16
N GLU A 77 -6.30 4.79 13.08
CA GLU A 77 -7.00 3.73 13.80
C GLU A 77 -7.49 2.67 12.83
N VAL A 78 -7.17 1.43 13.15
CA VAL A 78 -7.50 0.27 12.33
C VAL A 78 -8.32 -0.73 13.12
N SER A 79 -9.32 -1.32 12.47
CA SER A 79 -10.12 -2.42 12.98
C SER A 79 -9.69 -3.71 12.29
N VAL A 80 -9.54 -4.76 13.08
CA VAL A 80 -9.17 -6.11 12.63
C VAL A 80 -10.03 -7.15 13.35
N GLU A 81 -10.27 -8.27 12.67
CA GLU A 81 -11.11 -9.35 13.20
C GLU A 81 -10.36 -10.30 14.13
N LEU A 82 -9.04 -10.43 13.93
CA LEU A 82 -8.18 -11.27 14.75
C LEU A 82 -7.14 -10.40 15.46
N PRO A 83 -6.73 -10.76 16.70
CA PRO A 83 -5.68 -10.06 17.42
C PRO A 83 -4.41 -9.95 16.59
N VAL A 84 -3.82 -8.76 16.58
CA VAL A 84 -2.59 -8.51 15.81
C VAL A 84 -1.38 -8.98 16.60
N VAL A 85 -0.54 -9.76 15.92
CA VAL A 85 0.79 -10.13 16.40
C VAL A 85 1.81 -9.33 15.59
N GLY A 86 2.43 -8.33 16.21
CA GLY A 86 3.49 -7.53 15.62
C GLY A 86 3.09 -6.09 15.26
N ILE A 87 3.77 -5.54 14.25
CA ILE A 87 3.60 -4.15 13.80
C ILE A 87 2.63 -4.10 12.63
N ILE A 88 1.73 -3.12 12.64
CA ILE A 88 0.91 -2.77 11.48
C ILE A 88 1.63 -1.63 10.77
N ASP A 89 2.10 -1.88 9.55
CA ASP A 89 2.74 -0.86 8.73
C ASP A 89 1.68 0.10 8.18
N VAL A 90 2.02 1.39 8.09
CA VAL A 90 1.22 2.39 7.36
C VAL A 90 2.07 2.94 6.23
N ASN A 91 1.55 2.84 5.00
CA ASN A 91 2.26 3.26 3.80
C ASN A 91 1.43 4.25 3.00
N LEU A 92 2.06 5.29 2.47
CA LEU A 92 1.45 6.24 1.54
C LEU A 92 1.86 5.87 0.11
N ALA A 93 0.89 5.72 -0.77
CA ALA A 93 1.12 5.53 -2.19
C ALA A 93 0.48 6.65 -3.01
N SER A 94 1.26 7.32 -3.85
CA SER A 94 0.70 8.29 -4.79
C SER A 94 0.09 7.56 -6.00
N ALA A 95 -1.08 8.03 -6.43
CA ALA A 95 -1.69 7.56 -7.67
C ALA A 95 -0.95 8.18 -8.87
N PRO A 96 -0.32 7.38 -9.74
CA PRO A 96 0.41 7.94 -10.88
C PRO A 96 -0.48 8.22 -12.08
N PHE A 97 0.03 9.06 -12.98
CA PHE A 97 -0.41 9.09 -14.36
C PHE A 97 0.55 8.23 -15.20
N SER A 98 0.02 7.19 -15.85
CA SER A 98 0.80 6.23 -16.62
C SER A 98 0.49 6.29 -18.10
N THR A 99 1.50 6.53 -18.94
CA THR A 99 1.40 6.40 -20.40
C THR A 99 2.72 5.92 -20.98
N HIS A 100 2.65 5.08 -22.02
CA HIS A 100 3.82 4.65 -22.80
C HIS A 100 4.93 4.05 -21.92
N SER A 101 4.53 3.23 -20.94
CA SER A 101 5.43 2.62 -19.94
C SER A 101 6.11 3.60 -18.97
N PHE A 102 5.77 4.89 -19.02
CA PHE A 102 6.17 5.88 -18.04
C PHE A 102 5.05 6.10 -17.02
N SER A 103 5.37 5.94 -15.75
CA SER A 103 4.47 6.18 -14.61
C SER A 103 4.97 7.42 -13.86
N GLN A 104 4.40 8.59 -14.16
CA GLN A 104 4.83 9.85 -13.54
C GLN A 104 4.21 9.98 -12.15
N GLY A 105 5.07 10.21 -11.16
CA GLY A 105 4.64 10.49 -9.80
C GLY A 105 4.35 9.27 -8.95
N GLN A 106 4.49 8.03 -9.45
CA GLN A 106 4.33 6.82 -8.62
C GLN A 106 5.41 6.77 -7.54
N ARG A 107 4.99 6.71 -6.29
CA ARG A 107 5.88 6.63 -5.14
C ARG A 107 5.17 5.86 -4.03
N LEU A 108 5.86 4.89 -3.46
CA LEU A 108 5.48 4.26 -2.20
C LEU A 108 6.38 4.83 -1.10
N VAL A 109 5.78 5.39 -0.06
CA VAL A 109 6.46 5.96 1.09
C VAL A 109 6.05 5.14 2.31
N LYS A 110 7.00 4.37 2.83
CA LYS A 110 6.82 3.65 4.09
C LYS A 110 6.99 4.64 5.24
N LEU A 111 5.97 4.76 6.09
CA LEU A 111 6.03 5.64 7.24
C LEU A 111 6.73 4.95 8.41
N GLU A 112 7.34 5.77 9.27
CA GLU A 112 7.73 5.31 10.59
C GLU A 112 6.47 5.20 11.46
N VAL A 113 6.31 4.06 12.13
CA VAL A 113 5.13 3.76 12.95
C VAL A 113 5.54 3.30 14.35
N SER A 114 4.73 3.67 15.33
CA SER A 114 4.83 3.12 16.69
C SER A 114 4.27 1.70 16.78
N ALA A 115 4.52 1.03 17.90
CA ALA A 115 3.77 -0.18 18.23
C ALA A 115 2.25 0.11 18.25
N ALA A 116 1.46 -0.86 17.80
CA ALA A 116 0.01 -0.78 17.77
C ALA A 116 -0.54 -0.86 19.20
N VAL A 117 -1.30 0.15 19.62
CA VAL A 117 -1.92 0.19 20.95
C VAL A 117 -3.37 -0.25 20.82
N GLU A 118 -3.69 -1.41 21.39
CA GLU A 118 -5.07 -1.91 21.43
C GLU A 118 -5.97 -0.93 22.19
N GLN A 119 -7.13 -0.65 21.62
CA GLN A 119 -8.20 0.17 22.18
C GLN A 119 -9.38 -0.74 22.53
N SER A 120 -10.15 -0.36 23.55
CA SER A 120 -11.37 -1.06 23.92
C SER A 120 -12.35 -1.07 22.74
N GLY A 121 -12.59 -2.24 22.16
CA GLY A 121 -13.56 -2.42 21.08
C GLY A 121 -14.94 -2.82 21.60
N GLU A 122 -15.98 -2.39 20.89
CA GLU A 122 -17.32 -3.00 20.96
C GLU A 122 -17.44 -4.04 19.82
N ASP A 123 -18.32 -5.03 20.00
CA ASP A 123 -18.66 -6.08 19.00
C ASP A 123 -17.59 -7.12 18.65
N GLY A 124 -16.64 -7.40 19.55
CA GLY A 124 -15.67 -8.49 19.35
C GLY A 124 -14.64 -8.24 18.24
N ARG A 125 -14.58 -7.00 17.72
CA ARG A 125 -13.50 -6.53 16.85
C ARG A 125 -12.41 -5.87 17.66
N HIS A 126 -11.17 -6.03 17.23
CA HIS A 126 -10.02 -5.39 17.86
C HIS A 126 -9.73 -4.07 17.15
N PHE A 127 -9.54 -3.01 17.93
CA PHE A 127 -9.19 -1.69 17.42
C PHE A 127 -7.77 -1.37 17.86
N TYR A 128 -6.96 -0.90 16.92
CA TYR A 128 -5.58 -0.53 17.20
C TYR A 128 -5.33 0.90 16.76
N ARG A 129 -4.77 1.69 17.66
CA ARG A 129 -4.23 3.02 17.36
C ARG A 129 -2.75 2.90 17.00
N ILE A 130 -2.37 3.48 15.87
CA ILE A 130 -1.01 3.50 15.35
C ILE A 130 -0.59 4.96 15.21
N SER A 131 0.48 5.35 15.90
CA SER A 131 1.09 6.66 15.69
C SER A 131 2.05 6.57 14.51
N CYS A 132 1.90 7.47 13.54
CA CYS A 132 2.68 7.52 12.31
C CYS A 132 3.42 8.86 12.26
N THR A 133 4.68 8.85 11.83
CA THR A 133 5.42 10.09 11.53
C THR A 133 5.32 10.39 10.04
N ALA A 134 4.87 11.60 9.70
CA ALA A 134 4.78 12.08 8.33
C ALA A 134 6.18 12.18 7.69
N PRO A 135 6.27 12.13 6.34
CA PRO A 135 7.54 12.33 5.66
C PRO A 135 8.20 13.65 6.11
N PRO A 136 9.55 13.70 6.17
CA PRO A 136 10.24 14.87 6.70
C PRO A 136 10.09 16.11 5.81
N ASP A 137 9.97 15.93 4.49
CA ASP A 137 9.82 17.03 3.55
C ASP A 137 9.21 16.58 2.19
N GLY A 138 8.89 17.58 1.36
CA GLY A 138 8.38 17.41 0.01
C GLY A 138 9.36 16.77 -0.99
N ARG A 139 10.63 16.58 -0.65
CA ARG A 139 11.61 15.87 -1.50
C ARG A 139 11.45 14.37 -1.34
N VAL A 140 11.10 13.91 -0.12
CA VAL A 140 10.74 12.52 0.16
C VAL A 140 9.34 12.19 -0.37
N ALA A 141 8.37 13.08 -0.17
CA ALA A 141 7.01 12.88 -0.67
C ALA A 141 6.43 14.23 -1.12
N PRO A 142 6.38 14.55 -2.42
CA PRO A 142 5.86 15.84 -2.89
C PRO A 142 4.42 16.13 -2.41
N PRO A 143 4.04 17.40 -2.19
CA PRO A 143 2.68 17.75 -1.76
C PRO A 143 1.62 17.23 -2.73
N GLY A 144 0.53 16.70 -2.19
CA GLY A 144 -0.54 16.11 -3.01
C GLY A 144 -1.35 15.07 -2.27
N TYR A 145 -2.22 14.39 -3.02
CA TYR A 145 -3.06 13.32 -2.50
C TYR A 145 -2.35 11.97 -2.58
N TYR A 146 -2.39 11.24 -1.47
CA TYR A 146 -1.85 9.90 -1.32
C TYR A 146 -2.94 8.96 -0.83
N MET A 147 -2.86 7.71 -1.26
CA MET A 147 -3.61 6.59 -0.72
C MET A 147 -2.84 6.05 0.49
N ALA A 148 -3.41 6.14 1.67
CA ALA A 148 -2.87 5.54 2.89
C ALA A 148 -3.41 4.10 3.04
N PHE A 149 -2.50 3.14 3.12
CA PHE A 149 -2.77 1.73 3.33
C PHE A 149 -2.24 1.28 4.69
N ALA A 150 -3.07 0.61 5.48
CA ALA A 150 -2.63 -0.15 6.64
C ALA A 150 -2.31 -1.58 6.18
N VAL A 151 -1.15 -2.10 6.56
CA VAL A 151 -0.70 -3.44 6.16
C VAL A 151 -0.46 -4.27 7.42
N ASN A 152 -1.27 -5.32 7.57
CA ASN A 152 -1.14 -6.28 8.65
C ASN A 152 -0.67 -7.62 8.09
N GLN A 153 0.53 -8.06 8.49
CA GLN A 153 1.15 -9.32 8.02
C GLN A 153 1.13 -9.49 6.48
N GLY A 154 1.33 -8.40 5.75
CA GLY A 154 1.34 -8.38 4.28
C GLY A 154 -0.04 -8.25 3.62
N VAL A 155 -1.14 -8.21 4.39
CA VAL A 155 -2.49 -7.93 3.87
C VAL A 155 -2.78 -6.44 3.99
N PRO A 156 -2.96 -5.72 2.86
CA PRO A 156 -3.31 -4.30 2.87
C PRO A 156 -4.81 -4.08 3.13
N SER A 157 -5.15 -2.93 3.71
CA SER A 157 -6.51 -2.41 3.79
C SER A 157 -6.98 -1.85 2.44
N VAL A 158 -8.28 -1.54 2.34
CA VAL A 158 -8.72 -0.49 1.41
C VAL A 158 -8.11 0.84 1.86
N ALA A 159 -7.65 1.64 0.91
CA ALA A 159 -7.00 2.91 1.18
C ALA A 159 -7.97 3.99 1.68
N LYS A 160 -7.42 4.90 2.49
CA LYS A 160 -8.01 6.21 2.75
C LYS A 160 -7.16 7.28 2.09
N TRP A 161 -7.81 8.28 1.50
CA TRP A 161 -7.09 9.40 0.91
C TRP A 161 -6.61 10.36 2.00
N VAL A 162 -5.34 10.75 1.92
CA VAL A 162 -4.68 11.72 2.80
C VAL A 162 -3.96 12.73 1.92
N GLN A 163 -4.06 14.01 2.25
CA GLN A 163 -3.35 15.08 1.55
C GLN A 163 -2.12 15.52 2.33
N LEU A 164 -0.93 15.40 1.74
CA LEU A 164 0.28 16.01 2.28
C LEU A 164 0.30 17.50 1.95
N VAL A 165 0.34 18.32 3.00
CA VAL A 165 0.34 19.79 2.92
C VAL A 165 1.66 20.35 3.45
N LEU A 166 2.04 21.52 2.95
CA LEU A 166 3.23 22.25 3.39
C LEU A 166 3.02 22.89 4.77
#